data_AF-A0A1I4CX41-F1
#
_entry.id   AF-A0A1I4CX41-F1
#
_cell.length_a   1.000
_cell.length_b   1.000
_cell.length_c   1.000
_cell.angle_alpha   90.00
_cell.angle_beta   90.00
_cell.angle_gamma   90.00
#
_symmetry.space_group_name_H-M   'P 1'
#
loop_
_entity.id
_entity.type
_entity.pdbx_description
1 polymer ?
#
loop_
_entity_poly.entity_id
_entity_poly.type
_entity_poly.pdbx_seq_one_letter_code
_entity_poly.pdbx_strand_id
1 'polypeptide(L)'
;MKKDISSINYQYLLWAKEMAHMDTGHVVSGIPKSVLQVLGQLSLDEIEAIANEMSVSLINFRLNETEINRLRALPDDKKAAYMLAVTTHKRNHGGNQRT
;
A
#
# COMPACT_ATOMS: atom_id res chain seq x y z
N MET A 1 7.74 -1.37 -19.06
CA MET A 1 6.87 -2.12 -18.12
C MET A 1 7.31 -2.04 -16.66
N LYS A 2 8.47 -2.58 -16.22
CA LYS A 2 8.90 -2.42 -14.80
C LYS A 2 9.06 -0.95 -14.37
N LYS A 3 9.59 -0.10 -15.26
CA LYS A 3 9.76 1.34 -15.03
C LYS A 3 8.43 2.08 -14.84
N ASP A 4 7.36 1.60 -15.50
CA ASP A 4 6.04 2.25 -15.46
C ASP A 4 5.35 1.94 -14.13
N ILE A 5 5.45 0.70 -13.64
CA ILE A 5 4.89 0.29 -12.34
C ILE A 5 5.60 0.99 -11.19
N SER A 6 6.94 1.07 -11.22
CA SER A 6 7.69 1.79 -10.19
C SER A 6 7.31 3.27 -10.16
N SER A 7 7.22 3.93 -11.32
CA SER A 7 6.77 5.32 -11.42
C SER A 7 5.36 5.53 -10.82
N ILE A 8 4.42 4.63 -11.10
CA ILE A 8 3.07 4.68 -10.52
C ILE A 8 3.12 4.52 -8.99
N ASN A 9 3.90 3.57 -8.50
CA ASN A 9 4.04 3.31 -7.07
C ASN A 9 4.66 4.50 -6.34
N TYR A 10 5.69 5.11 -6.91
CA TYR A 10 6.33 6.30 -6.38
C TYR A 10 5.33 7.45 -6.25
N GLN A 11 4.59 7.75 -7.32
CA GLN A 11 3.59 8.83 -7.32
C GLN A 11 2.46 8.56 -6.34
N TYR A 12 2.00 7.31 -6.23
CA TYR A 12 0.98 6.93 -5.25
C TYR A 12 1.47 7.10 -3.81
N LEU A 13 2.68 6.66 -3.49
CA LEU A 13 3.27 6.79 -2.17
C LEU A 13 3.50 8.25 -1.79
N LEU A 14 3.94 9.07 -2.75
CA LEU A 14 4.09 10.51 -2.56
C LEU A 14 2.75 11.17 -2.27
N TRP A 15 1.71 10.88 -3.07
CA TRP A 15 0.36 11.35 -2.82
C TRP A 15 -0.16 10.91 -1.45
N ALA A 16 0.03 9.65 -1.07
CA ALA A 16 -0.40 9.14 0.24
C ALA A 16 0.36 9.80 1.40
N LYS A 17 1.65 10.12 1.23
CA LYS A 17 2.44 10.91 2.19
C LYS A 17 1.82 12.30 2.37
N GLU A 18 1.47 12.99 1.28
CA GLU A 18 0.80 14.30 1.36
C GLU A 18 -0.56 14.20 2.09
N MET A 19 -1.35 13.15 1.80
CA MET A 19 -2.61 12.90 2.49
C MET A 19 -2.42 12.68 4.01
N ALA A 20 -1.26 12.18 4.45
CA ALA A 20 -0.98 12.00 5.88
C ALA A 20 -0.88 13.32 6.66
N HIS A 21 -0.63 14.43 5.96
CA HIS A 21 -0.55 15.76 6.55
C HIS A 21 -1.89 16.50 6.56
N MET A 22 -2.96 15.88 6.05
CA MET A 22 -4.31 16.43 6.02
C MET A 22 -5.20 15.78 7.09
N ASP A 23 -5.94 16.57 7.87
CA ASP A 23 -6.88 16.06 8.88
C ASP A 23 -7.93 15.10 8.30
N THR A 24 -8.36 15.37 7.07
CA THR A 24 -9.34 14.58 6.31
C THR A 24 -8.68 13.63 5.31
N GLY A 25 -7.35 13.49 5.31
CA GLY A 25 -6.63 12.71 4.31
C GLY A 25 -7.05 11.25 4.24
N HIS A 26 -7.41 10.64 5.38
CA HIS A 26 -7.96 9.29 5.45
C HIS A 26 -9.32 9.13 4.75
N VAL A 27 -10.15 10.19 4.74
CA VAL A 27 -11.45 10.21 4.05
C VAL A 27 -11.23 10.34 2.54
N VAL A 28 -10.37 11.28 2.12
CA VAL A 28 -10.11 11.57 0.70
C VAL A 28 -9.39 10.41 0.02
N SER A 29 -8.40 9.82 0.68
CA SER A 29 -7.61 8.72 0.13
C SER A 29 -8.27 7.35 0.28
N GLY A 30 -9.17 7.20 1.25
CA GLY A 30 -9.69 5.90 1.69
C GLY A 30 -8.60 4.99 2.30
N ILE A 31 -7.44 5.56 2.67
CA ILE A 31 -6.35 4.88 3.38
C ILE A 31 -6.58 5.08 4.89
N PRO A 32 -6.50 4.02 5.72
CA PRO A 32 -6.74 4.17 7.15
C PRO A 32 -5.73 5.15 7.81
N LYS A 33 -6.18 5.89 8.83
CA LYS A 33 -5.34 6.91 9.52
C LYS A 33 -4.00 6.35 10.01
N SER A 34 -3.99 5.15 10.58
CA SER A 34 -2.78 4.48 11.07
C SER A 34 -1.78 4.19 9.95
N VAL A 35 -2.26 3.91 8.75
CA VAL A 35 -1.43 3.67 7.57
C VAL A 35 -0.85 4.98 7.05
N LEU A 36 -1.68 6.02 6.93
CA LEU A 36 -1.23 7.35 6.55
C LEU A 36 -0.15 7.87 7.51
N GLN A 37 -0.30 7.64 8.82
CA GLN A 37 0.71 8.06 9.80
C GLN A 37 2.08 7.44 9.53
N VAL A 38 2.13 6.18 9.09
CA VAL A 38 3.39 5.52 8.69
C VAL A 38 3.91 6.10 7.38
N LEU A 39 3.07 6.22 6.36
CA LEU A 39 3.46 6.74 5.04
C LEU A 39 3.94 8.20 5.11
N GLY A 40 3.34 9.00 5.99
CA GLY A 40 3.71 10.38 6.28
C GLY A 40 5.15 10.52 6.81
N GLN A 41 5.69 9.48 7.45
CA GLN A 41 7.02 9.50 8.04
C GLN A 41 8.14 9.05 7.09
N LEU A 42 7.80 8.45 5.95
CA LEU A 42 8.79 7.95 4.99
C LEU A 42 9.57 9.10 4.35
N SER A 43 10.88 8.93 4.22
CA SER A 43 11.73 9.76 3.38
C SER A 43 11.49 9.50 1.89
N LEU A 44 11.96 10.40 1.02
CA LEU A 44 11.85 10.21 -0.43
C LEU A 44 12.65 9.00 -0.91
N ASP A 45 13.82 8.75 -0.32
CA ASP A 45 14.66 7.59 -0.64
C ASP A 45 13.96 6.27 -0.28
N GLU A 46 13.27 6.22 0.87
CA GLU A 46 12.46 5.06 1.26
C GLU A 46 11.26 4.86 0.32
N ILE A 47 10.61 5.94 -0.11
CA ILE A 47 9.53 5.88 -1.10
C ILE A 47 10.04 5.33 -2.43
N GLU A 48 11.21 5.79 -2.89
CA GLU A 48 11.85 5.29 -4.11
C GLU A 48 12.22 3.82 -4.01
N ALA A 49 12.80 3.38 -2.89
CA ALA A 49 13.14 1.99 -2.64
C ALA A 49 11.88 1.09 -2.71
N ILE A 50 10.82 1.43 -1.96
CA ILE A 50 9.57 0.65 -1.96
C ILE A 50 8.94 0.62 -3.35
N ALA A 51 8.92 1.75 -4.07
CA ALA A 51 8.35 1.82 -5.41
C ALA A 51 9.07 0.89 -6.40
N ASN A 52 10.39 0.80 -6.30
CA ASN A 52 11.23 -0.04 -7.17
C ASN A 52 11.16 -1.54 -6.85
N GLU A 53 10.97 -1.90 -5.58
CA GLU A 53 10.86 -3.30 -5.15
C GLU A 53 9.52 -3.93 -5.54
N MET A 54 8.46 -3.14 -5.60
CA MET A 54 7.11 -3.62 -5.85
C MET A 54 6.86 -3.84 -7.35
N SER A 55 6.68 -5.09 -7.75
CA SER A 55 6.37 -5.49 -9.14
C SER A 55 4.90 -5.30 -9.53
N VAL A 56 4.08 -4.78 -8.62
CA VAL A 56 2.63 -4.58 -8.76
C VAL A 56 2.24 -3.17 -8.30
N SER A 57 1.14 -2.65 -8.83
CA SER A 57 0.65 -1.31 -8.51
C SER A 57 0.09 -1.22 -7.08
N LEU A 58 0.63 -0.30 -6.28
CA LEU A 58 0.25 -0.04 -4.89
C LEU A 58 -1.14 0.61 -4.74
N ILE A 59 -1.68 1.24 -5.78
CA ILE A 59 -3.01 1.89 -5.77
C ILE A 59 -4.14 0.94 -5.34
N ASN A 60 -4.02 -0.34 -5.68
CA ASN A 60 -5.05 -1.34 -5.37
C ASN A 60 -4.89 -1.96 -3.97
N PHE A 61 -3.85 -1.60 -3.22
CA PHE A 61 -3.58 -2.15 -1.91
C PHE A 61 -4.34 -1.41 -0.83
N ARG A 62 -5.57 -1.86 -0.55
CA ARG A 62 -6.29 -1.43 0.64
C ARG A 62 -5.80 -2.20 1.86
N LEU A 63 -4.56 -2.01 2.29
CA LEU A 63 -4.08 -2.71 3.49
C LEU A 63 -4.79 -2.15 4.73
N ASN A 64 -5.33 -3.04 5.57
CA ASN A 64 -5.81 -2.69 6.89
C ASN A 64 -4.67 -2.74 7.91
N GLU A 65 -4.93 -2.25 9.12
CA GLU A 65 -3.93 -2.17 10.19
C GLU A 65 -3.28 -3.52 10.51
N THR A 66 -4.07 -4.60 10.55
CA THR A 66 -3.58 -5.95 10.78
C THR A 66 -2.60 -6.39 9.70
N GLU A 67 -2.91 -6.10 8.43
CA GLU A 67 -2.08 -6.47 7.28
C GLU A 67 -0.75 -5.69 7.25
N ILE A 68 -0.77 -4.41 7.63
CA ILE A 68 0.46 -3.61 7.73
C ILE A 68 1.33 -4.03 8.89
N ASN A 69 0.74 -4.28 10.06
CA ASN A 69 1.49 -4.77 11.21
C ASN A 69 2.13 -6.14 10.91
N ARG A 70 1.42 -7.01 10.19
CA ARG A 70 1.95 -8.29 9.70
C ARG A 70 3.10 -8.08 8.70
N LEU A 71 2.93 -7.19 7.73
CA LEU A 71 3.97 -6.86 6.73
C LEU A 71 5.25 -6.35 7.40
N ARG A 72 5.12 -5.49 8.42
CA ARG A 72 6.26 -4.96 9.19
C ARG A 72 7.01 -6.03 9.98
N ALA A 73 6.30 -7.02 10.49
CA ALA A 73 6.90 -8.12 11.26
C ALA A 73 7.57 -9.19 10.39
N LEU A 74 7.39 -9.16 9.06
CA LEU A 74 7.97 -10.14 8.16
C LEU A 74 9.42 -9.80 7.80
N PRO A 75 10.28 -10.82 7.66
CA PRO A 75 11.57 -10.70 6.99
C PRO A 75 11.43 -10.13 5.57
N ASP A 76 12.43 -9.36 5.11
CA ASP A 76 12.37 -8.63 3.84
C ASP A 76 12.10 -9.52 2.62
N ASP A 77 12.69 -10.72 2.60
CA ASP A 77 12.50 -11.74 1.56
C ASP A 77 11.06 -12.27 1.48
N LYS A 78 10.25 -12.07 2.52
CA LYS A 78 8.86 -12.56 2.61
C LYS A 78 7.81 -11.48 2.37
N LYS A 79 8.19 -10.21 2.40
CA LYS A 79 7.26 -9.07 2.25
C LYS A 79 6.57 -9.09 0.88
N ALA A 80 7.31 -9.32 -0.20
CA ALA A 80 6.74 -9.36 -1.55
C ALA A 80 5.71 -10.49 -1.74
N ALA A 81 6.01 -11.69 -1.24
CA ALA A 81 5.10 -12.83 -1.32
C ALA A 81 3.81 -12.61 -0.49
N TYR A 82 3.95 -12.04 0.71
CA TYR A 82 2.81 -11.69 1.55
C TYR A 82 1.93 -10.61 0.89
N MET A 83 2.54 -9.57 0.33
CA MET A 83 1.82 -8.54 -0.42
C MET A 83 0.99 -9.16 -1.55
N LEU A 84 1.59 -10.05 -2.36
CA LEU A 84 0.90 -10.74 -3.43
C LEU A 84 -0.30 -11.58 -2.92
N ALA A 85 -0.13 -12.28 -1.81
CA ALA A 85 -1.19 -13.11 -1.20
C ALA A 85 -2.37 -12.26 -0.72
N VAL A 86 -2.12 -11.12 -0.08
CA VAL A 86 -3.16 -10.20 0.40
C VAL A 86 -3.91 -9.57 -0.78
N THR A 87 -3.22 -9.17 -1.86
CA THR A 87 -3.88 -8.60 -3.05
C THR A 87 -4.78 -9.61 -3.77
N THR A 88 -4.34 -10.88 -3.84
CA THR A 88 -5.10 -11.93 -4.52
C THR A 88 -6.30 -12.39 -3.70
N HIS A 89 -6.22 -12.43 -2.36
CA HIS A 89 -7.35 -12.76 -1.50
C HIS A 89 -8.48 -11.72 -1.55
N LYS A 90 -8.17 -10.42 -1.70
CA LYS A 90 -9.22 -9.38 -1.80
C LYS A 90 -10.03 -9.42 -3.10
N ARG A 91 -9.57 -10.11 -4.14
CA ARG A 91 -10.34 -10.28 -5.39
C ARG A 91 -11.46 -11.31 -5.28
N ASN A 92 -11.39 -12.25 -4.34
CA ASN A 92 -12.36 -13.36 -4.25
C ASN A 92 -13.59 -13.08 -3.38
N HIS A 93 -13.67 -11.94 -2.69
CA HIS A 93 -14.84 -11.57 -1.87
C HIS A 93 -15.87 -10.67 -2.60
N GLY A 94 -15.82 -10.58 -3.93
CA GLY A 94 -16.86 -9.96 -4.76
C GLY A 94 -17.91 -10.96 -5.30
N GLY A 95 -17.82 -12.24 -4.93
CA GLY A 95 -18.70 -13.30 -5.43
C GLY A 95 -19.77 -13.71 -4.43
N ASN A 96 -21.00 -13.23 -4.67
CA ASN A 96 -22.25 -13.90 -4.32
C ASN A 96 -22.67 -13.96 -2.84
N GLN A 97 -23.52 -13.01 -2.42
CA GLN A 97 -24.68 -13.32 -1.58
C GLN A 97 -25.89 -12.55 -2.12
N ARG A 98 -26.52 -13.10 -3.17
CA ARG A 98 -27.96 -12.94 -3.39
C ARG A 98 -28.63 -14.21 -2.88
N THR A 99 -29.31 -14.10 -1.75
CA THR A 99 -30.49 -14.89 -1.37
C THR A 99 -31.30 -14.04 -0.42
#